data_AF-A0A269VNJ7-F1
#
_entry.id   AF-A0A269VNJ7-F1
#
_cell.length_a   1.000
_cell.length_b   1.000
_cell.length_c   1.000
_cell.angle_alpha   90.00
_cell.angle_beta   90.00
_cell.angle_gamma   90.00
#
_symmetry.space_group_name_H-M   'P 1'
#
loop_
_entity.id
_entity.type
_entity.pdbx_description
1 polymer ?
#
loop_
_entity_poly.entity_id
_entity_poly.type
_entity_poly.pdbx_seq_one_letter_code
_entity_poly.pdbx_strand_id
1 'polypeptide(L)'
;MTTEQDKYYRTKINDAEARGDIEAANNARYERYIEKQKNLDKEIKPREEWDSDRIRMENNRQRGRVEEESGRKALEQHLGQKLDNNNTGEIRTHTSSEGHVTRPDSIGRSTNGEINLVHDHKHKTGEGQQVIHNDSQMRAQREMLEDKVNGLHVVTLSSDKPSLADVPPSPRPSAPLGEKSKVYYTDPLKNVITHVWETNPRLPGGGRWKKL
;
A
#
# COMPACT_ATOMS: atom_id res chain seq x y z
N MET A 1 17.92 -19.63 -5.17
CA MET A 1 17.27 -20.90 -4.81
C MET A 1 16.76 -21.53 -6.08
N THR A 2 16.95 -22.84 -6.22
CA THR A 2 16.36 -23.64 -7.30
C THR A 2 14.87 -23.85 -7.03
N THR A 3 14.13 -24.24 -8.08
CA THR A 3 12.71 -24.60 -7.95
C THR A 3 12.50 -25.74 -6.95
N GLU A 4 13.43 -26.70 -6.91
CA GLU A 4 13.37 -27.84 -5.99
C GLU A 4 13.58 -27.42 -4.53
N GLN A 5 14.56 -26.55 -4.26
CA GLN A 5 14.78 -25.98 -2.92
C GLN A 5 13.55 -25.21 -2.44
N ASP A 6 12.96 -24.39 -3.30
CA ASP A 6 11.77 -23.61 -2.93
C ASP A 6 10.57 -24.52 -2.62
N LYS A 7 10.34 -25.54 -3.46
CA LYS A 7 9.29 -26.54 -3.24
C LYS A 7 9.49 -27.31 -1.94
N TYR A 8 10.71 -27.78 -1.67
CA TYR A 8 11.06 -28.50 -0.44
C TYR A 8 10.69 -27.69 0.82
N TYR A 9 11.18 -26.45 0.92
CA TYR A 9 10.91 -25.62 2.09
C TYR A 9 9.43 -25.21 2.16
N ARG A 10 8.76 -24.97 1.03
CA ARG A 10 7.32 -24.66 1.02
C ARG A 10 6.50 -25.80 1.59
N THR A 11 6.78 -27.04 1.17
CA THR A 11 6.11 -28.23 1.73
C THR A 11 6.40 -28.36 3.22
N LYS A 12 7.66 -28.27 3.65
CA LYS A 12 8.04 -28.37 5.07
C LYS A 12 7.33 -27.34 5.96
N ILE A 13 7.18 -26.10 5.47
CA ILE A 13 6.45 -25.04 6.17
C ILE A 13 4.96 -25.40 6.24
N ASN A 14 4.33 -25.72 5.11
CA ASN A 14 2.90 -26.02 5.05
C ASN A 14 2.52 -27.22 5.95
N ASP A 15 3.34 -28.28 5.98
CA ASP A 15 3.11 -29.48 6.80
C ASP A 15 3.22 -29.18 8.30
N ALA A 16 4.10 -28.25 8.70
CA ALA A 16 4.17 -27.77 10.07
C ALA A 16 2.95 -26.91 10.44
N GLU A 17 2.54 -25.99 9.56
CA GLU A 17 1.36 -25.16 9.75
C GLU A 17 0.06 -25.99 9.84
N ALA A 18 -0.10 -27.00 8.98
CA ALA A 18 -1.26 -27.90 8.99
C ALA A 18 -1.39 -28.69 10.30
N ARG A 19 -0.26 -28.95 10.98
CA ARG A 19 -0.21 -29.60 12.30
C ARG A 19 -0.33 -28.62 13.47
N GLY A 20 -0.42 -27.32 13.22
CA GLY A 20 -0.42 -26.28 14.26
C GLY A 20 0.95 -26.08 14.92
N ASP A 21 2.03 -26.63 14.38
CA ASP A 21 3.38 -26.54 14.92
C ASP A 21 4.07 -25.26 14.43
N ILE A 22 3.79 -24.15 15.12
CA ILE A 22 4.28 -22.82 14.79
C ILE A 22 5.81 -22.75 14.88
N GLU A 23 6.42 -23.48 15.83
CA GLU A 23 7.87 -23.47 16.01
C GLU A 23 8.57 -24.18 14.85
N ALA A 24 8.11 -25.38 14.47
CA ALA A 24 8.67 -26.09 13.33
C ALA A 24 8.50 -25.31 12.02
N ALA A 25 7.36 -24.64 11.82
CA ALA A 25 7.13 -23.79 10.66
C ALA A 25 8.14 -22.61 10.62
N ASN A 26 8.44 -22.00 11.77
CA ASN A 26 9.40 -20.91 11.87
C ASN A 26 10.84 -21.38 11.66
N ASN A 27 11.20 -22.54 12.20
CA ASN A 27 12.50 -23.17 11.96
C ASN A 27 12.71 -23.44 10.46
N ALA A 28 11.72 -24.02 9.79
CA ALA A 28 11.78 -24.26 8.34
C ALA A 28 11.91 -22.96 7.52
N ARG A 29 11.27 -21.86 7.94
CA ARG A 29 11.45 -20.54 7.31
C ARG A 29 12.86 -19.99 7.48
N TYR A 30 13.46 -20.17 8.65
CA TYR A 30 14.83 -19.72 8.92
C TYR A 30 15.85 -20.54 8.12
N GLU A 31 15.68 -21.87 8.05
CA GLU A 31 16.51 -22.73 7.19
C GLU A 31 16.42 -22.31 5.72
N ARG A 32 15.21 -22.04 5.21
CA ARG A 32 15.01 -21.50 3.86
C ARG A 32 15.74 -20.18 3.65
N TYR A 33 15.75 -19.30 4.65
CA TYR A 33 16.49 -18.03 4.61
C TYR A 33 18.01 -18.28 4.53
N ILE A 34 18.55 -19.17 5.36
CA ILE A 34 19.98 -19.54 5.33
C ILE A 34 20.35 -20.05 3.93
N GLU A 35 19.57 -20.99 3.40
CA GLU A 35 19.83 -21.57 2.07
C GLU A 35 19.78 -20.50 0.98
N LYS A 36 18.84 -19.55 1.08
CA LYS A 36 18.77 -18.42 0.15
C LYS A 36 20.00 -17.52 0.24
N GLN A 37 20.50 -17.20 1.43
CA GLN A 37 21.69 -16.35 1.57
C GLN A 37 22.95 -17.06 1.08
N LYS A 38 23.11 -18.36 1.38
CA LYS A 38 24.22 -19.18 0.86
C LYS A 38 24.25 -19.18 -0.67
N ASN A 39 23.10 -19.39 -1.31
CA ASN A 39 22.99 -19.34 -2.77
C ASN A 39 23.30 -17.95 -3.38
N LEU A 40 23.33 -16.90 -2.57
CA LEU A 40 23.58 -15.52 -3.00
C LEU A 40 24.95 -15.00 -2.50
N ASP A 41 25.74 -15.84 -1.83
CA ASP A 41 26.99 -15.47 -1.15
C ASP A 41 26.83 -14.24 -0.24
N LYS A 42 25.74 -14.21 0.53
CA LYS A 42 25.39 -13.13 1.46
C LYS A 42 25.54 -13.55 2.91
N GLU A 43 25.75 -12.56 3.76
CA GLU A 43 25.81 -12.73 5.20
C GLU A 43 24.50 -13.31 5.76
N ILE A 44 24.64 -14.26 6.69
CA ILE A 44 23.53 -14.93 7.37
C ILE A 44 23.34 -14.25 8.72
N LYS A 45 22.19 -13.63 8.94
CA LYS A 45 21.82 -13.06 10.23
C LYS A 45 21.66 -14.16 11.29
N PRO A 46 22.06 -13.92 12.56
CA PRO A 46 21.71 -14.79 13.68
C PRO A 46 20.20 -15.01 13.80
N ARG A 47 19.81 -16.14 14.39
CA ARG A 47 18.40 -16.54 14.49
C ARG A 47 17.54 -15.50 15.18
N GLU A 48 18.00 -14.96 16.31
CA GLU A 48 17.25 -13.98 17.11
C GLU A 48 17.02 -12.67 16.36
N GLU A 49 18.04 -12.20 15.61
CA GLU A 49 17.94 -11.00 14.78
C GLU A 49 16.95 -11.23 13.62
N TRP A 50 17.03 -12.40 12.97
CA TRP A 50 16.12 -12.77 11.90
C TRP A 50 14.67 -12.87 12.39
N ASP A 51 14.45 -13.47 13.56
CA ASP A 51 13.11 -13.55 14.16
C ASP A 51 12.56 -12.17 14.49
N SER A 52 13.37 -11.29 15.07
CA SER A 52 12.99 -9.91 15.37
C SER A 52 12.61 -9.15 14.10
N ASP A 53 13.42 -9.27 13.04
CA ASP A 53 13.14 -8.67 11.74
C ASP A 53 11.86 -9.22 11.12
N ARG A 54 11.64 -10.55 11.19
CA ARG A 54 10.45 -11.21 10.66
C ARG A 54 9.19 -10.76 11.40
N ILE A 55 9.21 -10.76 12.73
CA ILE A 55 8.07 -10.32 13.56
C ILE A 55 7.75 -8.86 13.23
N ARG A 56 8.78 -8.01 13.13
CA ARG A 56 8.60 -6.61 12.72
C ARG A 56 7.98 -6.50 11.33
N MET A 57 8.46 -7.29 10.35
CA MET A 57 7.90 -7.31 9.00
C MET A 57 6.45 -7.81 8.97
N GLU A 58 6.12 -8.82 9.75
CA GLU A 58 4.76 -9.36 9.84
C GLU A 58 3.80 -8.35 10.47
N ASN A 59 4.19 -7.75 11.60
CA ASN A 59 3.43 -6.67 12.23
C ASN A 59 3.21 -5.49 11.28
N ASN A 60 4.25 -5.10 10.53
CA ASN A 60 4.15 -4.04 9.53
C ASN A 60 3.18 -4.40 8.39
N ARG A 61 3.18 -5.66 7.92
CA ARG A 61 2.25 -6.14 6.89
C ARG A 61 0.81 -6.17 7.39
N GLN A 62 0.59 -6.69 8.59
CA GLN A 62 -0.74 -6.74 9.21
C GLN A 62 -1.29 -5.33 9.41
N ARG A 63 -0.47 -4.43 9.96
CA ARG A 63 -0.83 -3.02 10.09
C ARG A 63 -1.12 -2.39 8.73
N GLY A 64 -0.28 -2.63 7.72
CA GLY A 64 -0.52 -2.15 6.36
C GLY A 64 -1.88 -2.58 5.80
N ARG A 65 -2.26 -3.85 6.00
CA ARG A 65 -3.58 -4.37 5.57
C ARG A 65 -4.74 -3.70 6.31
N VAL A 66 -4.61 -3.50 7.61
CA VAL A 66 -5.64 -2.84 8.44
C VAL A 66 -5.83 -1.38 8.00
N GLU A 67 -4.73 -0.66 7.77
CA GLU A 67 -4.77 0.73 7.32
C GLU A 67 -5.32 0.85 5.90
N GLU A 68 -4.95 -0.04 4.99
CA GLU A 68 -5.50 -0.10 3.62
C GLU A 68 -7.02 -0.37 3.66
N GLU A 69 -7.47 -1.35 4.44
CA GLU A 69 -8.89 -1.65 4.59
C GLU A 69 -9.66 -0.48 5.20
N SER A 70 -9.08 0.17 6.22
CA SER A 70 -9.66 1.37 6.84
C SER A 70 -9.75 2.53 5.84
N GLY A 71 -8.67 2.81 5.12
CA GLY A 71 -8.61 3.86 4.10
C GLY A 71 -9.66 3.66 3.00
N ARG A 72 -9.81 2.41 2.52
CA ARG A 72 -10.84 2.04 1.54
C ARG A 72 -12.25 2.27 2.09
N LYS A 73 -12.56 1.76 3.29
CA LYS A 73 -13.90 1.93 3.91
C LYS A 73 -14.23 3.40 4.17
N ALA A 74 -13.25 4.18 4.65
CA ALA A 74 -13.42 5.61 4.86
C ALA A 74 -13.73 6.35 3.55
N LEU A 75 -13.08 5.94 2.45
CA LEU A 75 -13.34 6.49 1.13
C LEU A 75 -14.70 6.07 0.59
N GLU A 76 -15.10 4.81 0.75
CA GLU A 76 -16.43 4.30 0.37
C GLU A 76 -17.54 5.14 1.03
N GLN A 77 -17.42 5.38 2.34
CA GLN A 77 -18.36 6.18 3.10
C GLN A 77 -18.38 7.64 2.65
N HIS A 78 -17.21 8.23 2.42
CA HIS A 78 -17.09 9.62 1.99
C HIS A 78 -17.70 9.88 0.61
N LEU A 79 -17.48 8.96 -0.34
CA LEU A 79 -17.98 9.09 -1.70
C LEU A 79 -19.40 8.55 -1.89
N GLY A 80 -19.89 7.73 -0.96
CA GLY A 80 -21.16 7.00 -1.11
C GLY A 80 -21.11 5.96 -2.24
N GLN A 81 -19.92 5.47 -2.58
CA GLN A 81 -19.69 4.49 -3.65
C GLN A 81 -18.92 3.29 -3.09
N LYS A 82 -19.33 2.07 -3.46
CA LYS A 82 -18.61 0.85 -3.10
C LYS A 82 -17.30 0.72 -3.90
N LEU A 83 -16.24 0.26 -3.24
CA LEU A 83 -14.92 0.03 -3.81
C LEU A 83 -14.54 -1.44 -3.66
N ASP A 84 -14.25 -2.08 -4.78
CA ASP A 84 -13.81 -3.47 -4.83
C ASP A 84 -12.38 -3.59 -4.30
N ASN A 85 -12.16 -4.54 -3.38
CA ASN A 85 -10.84 -4.86 -2.86
C ASN A 85 -10.05 -5.69 -3.88
N ASN A 86 -9.04 -5.07 -4.48
CA ASN A 86 -8.24 -5.68 -5.55
C ASN A 86 -7.16 -6.66 -5.04
N ASN A 87 -7.13 -6.94 -3.73
CA ASN A 87 -6.37 -8.02 -3.13
C ASN A 87 -7.16 -9.34 -3.03
N THR A 88 -8.45 -9.33 -3.39
CA THR A 88 -9.34 -10.50 -3.33
C THR A 88 -10.14 -10.69 -4.61
N GLY A 89 -10.50 -11.92 -4.96
CA GLY A 89 -11.29 -12.21 -6.15
C GLY A 89 -10.50 -12.05 -7.45
N GLU A 90 -11.12 -11.43 -8.46
CA GLU A 90 -10.48 -11.17 -9.76
C GLU A 90 -9.53 -9.97 -9.67
N ILE A 91 -8.23 -10.26 -9.56
CA ILE A 91 -7.18 -9.25 -9.48
C ILE A 91 -7.06 -8.53 -10.83
N ARG A 92 -7.20 -7.20 -10.80
CA ARG A 92 -7.03 -6.33 -11.97
C ARG A 92 -5.67 -5.66 -11.95
N THR A 93 -4.94 -5.83 -13.05
CA THR A 93 -3.64 -5.20 -13.30
C THR A 93 -3.69 -4.42 -14.61
N HIS A 94 -2.85 -3.41 -14.73
CA HIS A 94 -2.68 -2.65 -15.96
C HIS A 94 -1.20 -2.47 -16.27
N THR A 95 -0.82 -2.58 -17.54
CA THR A 95 0.53 -2.24 -18.02
C THR A 95 0.43 -0.88 -18.70
N SER A 96 1.12 0.11 -18.17
CA SER A 96 1.11 1.46 -18.74
C SER A 96 1.77 1.50 -20.11
N SER A 97 1.53 2.60 -20.83
CA SER A 97 2.26 2.97 -22.04
C SER A 97 3.78 3.01 -21.87
N GLU A 98 4.27 3.28 -20.65
CA GLU A 98 5.70 3.23 -20.28
C GLU A 98 6.21 1.79 -19.99
N GLY A 99 5.34 0.78 -20.08
CA GLY A 99 5.69 -0.62 -19.79
C GLY A 99 5.68 -0.99 -18.30
N HIS A 100 5.11 -0.15 -17.43
CA HIS A 100 5.04 -0.39 -16.00
C HIS A 100 3.75 -1.12 -15.62
N VAL A 101 3.88 -2.29 -15.01
CA VAL A 101 2.74 -3.03 -14.46
C VAL A 101 2.33 -2.41 -13.13
N THR A 102 1.04 -2.15 -12.98
CA THR A 102 0.44 -1.68 -11.74
C THR A 102 -0.74 -2.54 -11.31
N ARG A 103 -0.96 -2.55 -9.99
CA ARG A 103 -2.12 -3.12 -9.33
C ARG A 103 -2.55 -2.13 -8.24
N PRO A 104 -3.67 -1.40 -8.40
CA PRO A 104 -4.19 -0.54 -7.34
C PRO A 104 -4.73 -1.37 -6.18
N ASP A 105 -4.87 -0.76 -5.01
CA ASP A 105 -5.47 -1.40 -3.84
C ASP A 105 -6.97 -1.61 -4.04
N SER A 106 -7.65 -0.66 -4.69
CA SER A 106 -9.10 -0.72 -4.88
C SER A 106 -9.57 -0.07 -6.17
N ILE A 107 -10.74 -0.51 -6.62
CA ILE A 107 -11.36 -0.07 -7.87
C ILE A 107 -12.84 0.24 -7.62
N GLY A 108 -13.30 1.39 -8.12
CA GLY A 108 -14.71 1.71 -8.22
C GLY A 108 -15.21 1.52 -9.65
N ARG A 109 -16.46 1.12 -9.77
CA ARG A 109 -17.16 0.99 -11.06
C ARG A 109 -18.37 1.91 -11.13
N SER A 110 -18.62 2.43 -12.33
CA SER A 110 -19.86 3.12 -12.68
C SER A 110 -21.01 2.12 -12.90
N THR A 111 -22.21 2.64 -13.09
CA THR A 111 -23.42 1.83 -13.31
C THR A 111 -23.39 0.98 -14.58
N ASN A 112 -22.61 1.37 -15.58
CA ASN A 112 -22.33 0.59 -16.80
C ASN A 112 -21.18 -0.43 -16.64
N GLY A 113 -20.56 -0.51 -15.46
CA GLY A 113 -19.50 -1.46 -15.14
C GLY A 113 -18.07 -0.99 -15.48
N GLU A 114 -17.89 0.20 -16.06
CA GLU A 114 -16.56 0.75 -16.37
C GLU A 114 -15.79 1.13 -15.11
N ILE A 115 -14.46 1.01 -15.16
CA ILE A 115 -13.56 1.47 -14.09
C ILE A 115 -13.56 2.99 -14.09
N ASN A 116 -14.33 3.58 -13.17
CA ASN A 116 -14.44 5.03 -13.01
C ASN A 116 -13.63 5.56 -11.82
N LEU A 117 -13.08 4.69 -10.98
CA LEU A 117 -12.25 5.09 -9.86
C LEU A 117 -11.14 4.08 -9.62
N VAL A 118 -9.91 4.59 -9.49
CA VAL A 118 -8.74 3.80 -9.11
C VAL A 118 -8.19 4.39 -7.81
N HIS A 119 -8.04 3.56 -6.79
CA HIS A 119 -7.71 3.97 -5.44
C HIS A 119 -6.51 3.22 -4.87
N ASP A 120 -5.68 3.97 -4.17
CA ASP A 120 -4.51 3.49 -3.45
C ASP A 120 -4.43 4.15 -2.07
N HIS A 121 -4.11 3.36 -1.05
CA HIS A 121 -3.96 3.82 0.32
C HIS A 121 -2.49 3.76 0.75
N LYS A 122 -1.99 4.88 1.28
CA LYS A 122 -0.63 4.97 1.78
C LYS A 122 -0.61 5.42 3.24
N HIS A 123 -0.28 4.49 4.13
CA HIS A 123 0.02 4.78 5.53
C HIS A 123 1.49 5.16 5.71
N LYS A 124 1.76 6.22 6.48
CA LYS A 124 3.11 6.68 6.81
C LYS A 124 3.42 6.47 8.28
N THR A 125 4.63 5.98 8.55
CA THR A 125 5.10 5.73 9.91
C THR A 125 6.37 6.51 10.20
N GLY A 126 6.52 6.94 11.46
CA GLY A 126 7.75 7.56 11.96
C GLY A 126 7.87 9.05 11.68
N GLU A 127 8.99 9.65 12.10
CA GLU A 127 9.21 11.10 12.14
C GLU A 127 9.88 11.68 10.88
N GLY A 128 10.24 10.82 9.93
CA GLY A 128 10.87 11.22 8.68
C GLY A 128 9.91 11.96 7.74
N GLN A 129 10.43 12.43 6.61
CA GLN A 129 9.62 13.12 5.62
C GLN A 129 8.54 12.18 5.05
N GLN A 130 7.27 12.49 5.30
CA GLN A 130 6.15 11.65 4.89
C GLN A 130 5.55 12.11 3.55
N VAL A 131 6.36 12.04 2.49
CA VAL A 131 5.92 12.41 1.13
C VAL A 131 5.52 11.19 0.32
N ILE A 132 4.44 11.31 -0.45
CA ILE A 132 4.07 10.35 -1.51
C ILE A 132 4.35 10.98 -2.87
N HIS A 133 5.21 10.33 -3.66
CA HIS A 133 5.65 10.84 -4.94
C HIS A 133 4.75 10.38 -6.09
N ASN A 134 4.73 11.17 -7.16
CA ASN A 134 4.08 10.81 -8.41
C ASN A 134 4.95 9.82 -9.23
N ASP A 135 5.17 8.64 -8.68
CA ASP A 135 5.99 7.59 -9.30
C ASP A 135 5.33 6.96 -10.54
N SER A 136 6.02 5.99 -11.16
CA SER A 136 5.50 5.27 -12.33
C SER A 136 4.24 4.46 -12.01
N GLN A 137 4.11 3.94 -10.79
CA GLN A 137 2.92 3.20 -10.37
C GLN A 137 1.69 4.12 -10.34
N MET A 138 1.82 5.32 -9.75
CA MET A 138 0.76 6.34 -9.70
C MET A 138 0.37 6.85 -11.10
N ARG A 139 1.35 6.95 -12.02
CA ARG A 139 1.07 7.27 -13.43
C ARG A 139 0.29 6.16 -14.12
N ALA A 140 0.75 4.92 -13.98
CA ALA A 140 0.10 3.75 -14.55
C ALA A 140 -1.33 3.55 -14.02
N GLN A 141 -1.57 3.81 -12.73
CA GLN A 141 -2.91 3.70 -12.13
C GLN A 141 -3.91 4.67 -12.76
N ARG A 142 -3.47 5.87 -13.18
CA ARG A 142 -4.35 6.81 -13.92
C ARG A 142 -4.71 6.31 -15.31
N GLU A 143 -3.79 5.62 -15.98
CA GLU A 143 -4.05 5.06 -17.31
C GLU A 143 -5.12 3.96 -17.27
N MET A 144 -5.29 3.29 -16.12
CA MET A 144 -6.27 2.23 -15.89
C MET A 144 -7.73 2.71 -15.82
N LEU A 145 -8.00 4.01 -15.63
CA LEU A 145 -9.37 4.55 -15.68
C LEU A 145 -9.97 4.35 -17.07
N GLU A 146 -11.15 3.76 -17.18
CA GLU A 146 -11.86 3.57 -18.44
C GLU A 146 -12.70 4.81 -18.78
N ASP A 147 -13.36 5.40 -17.78
CA ASP A 147 -13.99 6.71 -17.93
C ASP A 147 -12.90 7.80 -17.95
N LYS A 148 -12.51 8.21 -19.16
CA LYS A 148 -11.48 9.26 -19.35
C LYS A 148 -11.97 10.67 -19.04
N VAL A 149 -13.27 10.86 -18.84
CA VAL A 149 -13.88 12.18 -18.61
C VAL A 149 -14.16 12.41 -17.14
N ASN A 150 -14.83 11.47 -16.46
CA ASN A 150 -15.20 11.58 -15.05
C ASN A 150 -14.41 10.62 -14.14
N GLY A 151 -13.47 9.86 -14.70
CA GLY A 151 -12.64 8.95 -13.94
C GLY A 151 -11.82 9.64 -12.85
N LEU A 152 -11.77 9.03 -11.67
CA LEU A 152 -11.07 9.57 -10.51
C LEU A 152 -9.91 8.68 -10.10
N HIS A 153 -8.71 9.22 -10.14
CA HIS A 153 -7.59 8.64 -9.43
C HIS A 153 -7.51 9.24 -8.03
N VAL A 154 -7.70 8.39 -7.02
CA VAL A 154 -7.80 8.78 -5.61
C VAL A 154 -6.66 8.17 -4.82
N VAL A 155 -5.98 8.99 -4.02
CA VAL A 155 -4.99 8.52 -3.05
C VAL A 155 -5.46 8.93 -1.66
N THR A 156 -5.61 7.96 -0.77
CA THR A 156 -5.87 8.25 0.66
C THR A 156 -4.57 8.12 1.45
N LEU A 157 -4.29 9.09 2.30
CA LEU A 157 -3.11 9.11 3.16
C LEU A 157 -3.54 8.99 4.62
N SER A 158 -2.82 8.20 5.41
CA SER A 158 -2.90 8.22 6.88
C SER A 158 -1.50 8.22 7.48
N SER A 159 -1.39 8.57 8.75
CA SER A 159 -0.11 8.63 9.44
C SER A 159 -0.27 8.38 10.94
N ASP A 160 0.75 7.80 11.57
CA ASP A 160 0.83 7.72 13.02
C ASP A 160 1.29 9.00 13.71
N LYS A 161 1.93 9.90 12.95
CA LYS A 161 2.41 11.20 13.43
C LYS A 161 2.02 12.31 12.44
N PRO A 162 0.71 12.59 12.27
CA PRO A 162 0.26 13.62 11.36
C PRO A 162 0.49 15.02 11.95
N SER A 163 1.07 15.90 11.14
CA SER A 163 1.12 17.34 11.34
C SER A 163 0.46 18.05 10.15
N LEU A 164 -0.87 18.01 10.10
CA LEU A 164 -1.63 18.48 8.93
C LEU A 164 -1.63 20.01 8.77
N ALA A 165 -1.38 20.74 9.86
CA ALA A 165 -1.35 22.20 9.88
C ALA A 165 0.07 22.78 9.68
N ASP A 166 1.11 21.95 9.69
CA ASP A 166 2.48 22.38 9.52
C ASP A 166 2.75 22.85 8.09
N VAL A 167 3.86 23.57 7.90
CA VAL A 167 4.31 24.07 6.60
C VAL A 167 5.76 23.64 6.36
N PRO A 168 6.02 22.64 5.49
CA PRO A 168 5.04 21.83 4.78
C PRO A 168 4.34 20.82 5.71
N PRO A 169 3.09 20.41 5.39
CA PRO A 169 2.36 19.44 6.20
C PRO A 169 2.91 18.03 6.04
N SER A 170 2.61 17.15 7.00
CA SER A 170 2.99 15.75 7.03
C SER A 170 1.81 14.87 7.48
N PRO A 171 1.42 13.80 6.75
CA PRO A 171 1.91 13.39 5.44
C PRO A 171 1.42 14.35 4.34
N ARG A 172 2.02 14.28 3.15
CA ARG A 172 1.56 15.03 1.97
C ARG A 172 1.89 14.35 0.65
N PRO A 173 1.13 14.61 -0.42
CA PRO A 173 1.58 14.27 -1.76
C PRO A 173 2.71 15.22 -2.21
N SER A 174 3.51 14.75 -3.16
CA SER A 174 4.30 15.62 -4.03
C SER A 174 3.38 16.51 -4.86
N ALA A 175 3.85 17.71 -5.26
CA ALA A 175 3.04 18.63 -6.07
C ALA A 175 2.47 17.96 -7.35
N PRO A 176 3.25 17.20 -8.14
CA PRO A 176 2.70 16.55 -9.34
C PRO A 176 1.62 15.50 -9.05
N LEU A 177 1.65 14.86 -7.89
CA LEU A 177 0.61 13.91 -7.49
C LEU A 177 -0.66 14.66 -7.08
N GLY A 178 -0.53 15.70 -6.24
CA GLY A 178 -1.65 16.51 -5.79
C GLY A 178 -2.36 17.26 -6.94
N GLU A 179 -1.64 17.60 -8.01
CA GLU A 179 -2.23 18.22 -9.22
C GLU A 179 -3.08 17.25 -10.04
N LYS A 180 -2.68 15.98 -10.09
CA LYS A 180 -3.23 14.99 -11.03
C LYS A 180 -4.16 13.98 -10.37
N SER A 181 -4.42 14.11 -9.07
CA SER A 181 -5.16 13.10 -8.31
C SER A 181 -5.92 13.75 -7.17
N LYS A 182 -7.06 13.16 -6.81
CA LYS A 182 -7.77 13.54 -5.58
C LYS A 182 -7.05 12.90 -4.42
N VAL A 183 -6.59 13.71 -3.48
CA VAL A 183 -5.86 13.20 -2.31
C VAL A 183 -6.65 13.55 -1.05
N TYR A 184 -6.95 12.53 -0.25
CA TYR A 184 -7.65 12.68 1.01
C TYR A 184 -6.77 12.25 2.17
N TYR A 185 -7.00 12.83 3.34
CA TYR A 185 -6.43 12.35 4.59
C TYR A 185 -7.48 11.56 5.38
N THR A 186 -7.13 10.33 5.75
CA THR A 186 -7.91 9.45 6.60
C THR A 186 -7.36 9.52 8.02
N ASP A 187 -8.21 9.86 8.99
CA ASP A 187 -7.88 9.76 10.42
C ASP A 187 -7.88 8.27 10.82
N PRO A 188 -6.72 7.66 11.11
CA PRO A 188 -6.63 6.22 11.36
C PRO A 188 -7.26 5.79 12.69
N LEU A 189 -7.53 6.74 13.60
CA LEU A 189 -8.20 6.43 14.87
C LEU A 189 -9.72 6.39 14.71
N LYS A 190 -10.25 7.22 13.81
CA LYS A 190 -11.70 7.34 13.57
C LYS A 190 -12.17 6.59 12.34
N ASN A 191 -11.25 6.18 11.47
CA ASN A 191 -11.53 5.54 10.18
C ASN A 191 -12.45 6.40 9.29
N VAL A 192 -12.22 7.72 9.27
CA VAL A 192 -12.98 8.67 8.46
C VAL A 192 -12.06 9.61 7.69
N ILE A 193 -12.50 10.03 6.51
CA ILE A 193 -11.84 11.11 5.76
C ILE A 193 -12.14 12.43 6.47
N THR A 194 -11.08 13.20 6.78
CA THR A 194 -11.21 14.47 7.51
C THR A 194 -10.70 15.67 6.73
N HIS A 195 -9.82 15.45 5.74
CA HIS A 195 -9.25 16.52 4.94
C HIS A 195 -9.14 16.11 3.47
N VAL A 196 -9.13 17.11 2.60
CA VAL A 196 -8.78 17.01 1.18
C VAL A 196 -7.54 17.86 0.91
N TRP A 197 -6.66 17.39 0.04
CA TRP A 197 -5.49 18.15 -0.38
C TRP A 197 -5.90 19.28 -1.33
N GLU A 198 -5.49 20.51 -1.03
CA GLU A 198 -5.55 21.65 -1.93
C GLU A 198 -4.16 21.94 -2.46
N THR A 199 -3.96 21.67 -3.76
CA THR A 199 -2.72 21.99 -4.45
C THR A 199 -2.50 23.50 -4.52
N ASN A 200 -1.31 23.93 -4.13
CA ASN A 200 -0.86 25.31 -4.30
C ASN A 200 0.66 25.33 -4.46
N PRO A 201 1.19 25.53 -5.68
CA PRO A 201 2.63 25.49 -5.93
C PRO A 201 3.39 26.64 -5.26
N ARG A 202 2.69 27.69 -4.78
CA ARG A 202 3.29 28.80 -4.03
C ARG A 202 3.52 28.45 -2.55
N LEU A 203 2.90 27.40 -2.03
CA LEU A 203 3.10 26.96 -0.65
C LEU A 203 4.27 25.97 -0.55
N PRO A 204 5.08 26.03 0.52
CA PRO A 204 6.05 24.99 0.80
C PRO A 204 5.38 23.61 0.83
N GLY A 205 5.95 22.66 0.08
CA GLY A 205 5.39 21.30 -0.05
C GLY A 205 4.30 21.15 -1.13
N GLY A 206 3.94 22.22 -1.85
CA GLY A 206 3.08 22.17 -3.04
C GLY A 206 1.57 22.20 -2.76
N GLY A 207 1.16 22.52 -1.54
CA GLY A 207 -0.25 22.59 -1.17
C GLY A 207 -0.46 22.56 0.35
N ARG A 208 -1.71 22.35 0.74
CA ARG A 208 -2.13 22.25 2.14
C ARG A 208 -3.29 21.27 2.30
N TRP A 209 -3.49 20.79 3.53
CA TRP A 209 -4.71 20.09 3.89
C TRP A 209 -5.83 21.08 4.18
N LYS A 210 -6.98 20.88 3.54
CA LYS A 210 -8.22 21.57 3.88
C LYS A 210 -9.15 20.62 4.61
N LYS A 211 -9.62 21.04 5.78
CA LYS A 211 -10.60 20.31 6.55
C LYS A 211 -11.94 20.25 5.79
N LEU A 212 -12.56 19.07 5.78
CA LEU A 212 -13.88 18.81 5.20
C LEU A 212 -15.00 19.07 6.21
#